data_AF-A0A832JVT1-F1
#
_entry.id   AF-A0A832JVT1-F1
#
_cell.length_a   1.000
_cell.length_b   1.000
_cell.length_c   1.000
_cell.angle_alpha   90.00
_cell.angle_beta   90.00
_cell.angle_gamma   90.00
#
_symmetry.space_group_name_H-M   'P 1'
#
loop_
_entity.id
_entity.type
_entity.pdbx_description
1 polymer ?
#
loop_
_entity_poly.entity_id
_entity_poly.type
_entity_poly.pdbx_seq_one_letter_code
_entity_poly.pdbx_strand_id
1 'polypeptide(L)'
;MVFENPVVKEILAKYRVLWGVSHALSLMSWDSETYMPREGVRDRAIARAELELLRQQLLLRPDFVDLVEKAEGVETLNEYERGVVRVLKRAIRIAKSIPPWLIAERAKVTQEAMVVWREAKAKNNFEAFRPYLEKIFELARKAADYLGWEKHP
;
A
#
# COMPACT_ATOMS: atom_id res chain seq x y z
N MET A 1 8.60 7.74 28.50
CA MET A 1 7.66 7.67 27.35
C MET A 1 8.47 7.14 26.17
N VAL A 2 8.00 6.13 25.43
CA VAL A 2 8.88 5.36 24.50
C VAL A 2 9.56 6.21 23.42
N PHE A 3 8.91 7.28 22.96
CA PHE A 3 9.47 8.23 21.99
C PHE A 3 9.79 9.55 22.67
N GLU A 4 11.05 9.98 22.58
CA GLU A 4 11.58 11.13 23.32
C GLU A 4 12.09 12.20 22.36
N ASN A 5 12.77 11.79 21.28
CA ASN A 5 13.37 12.65 20.29
C ASN A 5 12.32 13.53 19.58
N PRO A 6 12.54 14.85 19.49
CA PRO A 6 11.56 15.78 18.91
C PRO A 6 11.29 15.52 17.43
N VAL A 7 12.32 15.13 16.66
CA VAL A 7 12.16 14.81 15.22
C VAL A 7 11.29 13.57 15.05
N VAL A 8 11.49 12.54 15.87
CA VAL A 8 10.65 11.33 15.82
C VAL A 8 9.22 11.62 16.23
N LYS A 9 9.00 12.47 17.24
CA LYS A 9 7.64 12.90 17.61
C LYS A 9 6.94 13.64 16.46
N GLU A 10 7.66 14.49 15.73
CA GLU A 10 7.13 15.18 14.55
C GLU A 10 6.78 14.18 13.43
N ILE A 11 7.66 13.21 13.16
CA ILE A 11 7.39 12.12 12.21
C ILE A 11 6.10 11.40 12.60
N LEU A 12 5.96 11.00 13.87
CA LEU A 12 4.77 10.27 14.35
C LEU A 12 3.50 11.12 14.25
N ALA A 13 3.59 12.43 14.51
CA ALA A 13 2.46 13.34 14.36
C ALA A 13 1.98 13.42 12.90
N LYS A 14 2.91 13.59 11.94
CA LYS A 14 2.58 13.59 10.50
C LYS A 14 2.11 12.20 10.03
N TYR A 15 2.69 11.13 10.56
CA TYR A 15 2.33 9.76 10.23
C TYR A 15 0.89 9.39 10.63
N ARG A 16 0.27 10.09 11.59
CA ARG A 16 -1.13 9.83 11.97
C ARG A 16 -2.10 9.91 10.80
N VAL A 17 -1.88 10.82 9.84
CA VAL A 17 -2.73 10.93 8.65
C VAL A 17 -2.55 9.71 7.75
N LEU A 18 -1.31 9.29 7.51
CA LEU A 18 -0.99 8.06 6.77
C LEU A 18 -1.61 6.81 7.40
N TRP A 19 -1.52 6.71 8.73
CA TRP A 19 -2.16 5.66 9.50
C TRP A 19 -3.68 5.68 9.33
N GLY A 20 -4.31 6.86 9.40
CA GLY A 20 -5.75 7.00 9.23
C GLY A 20 -6.25 6.55 7.85
N VAL A 21 -5.52 6.90 6.78
CA VAL A 21 -5.82 6.42 5.42
C VAL A 21 -5.66 4.90 5.34
N SER A 22 -4.62 4.35 5.96
CA SER A 22 -4.37 2.90 5.99
C SER A 22 -5.48 2.16 6.77
N HIS A 23 -5.96 2.74 7.87
CA HIS A 23 -7.08 2.23 8.64
C HIS A 23 -8.38 2.18 7.81
N ALA A 24 -8.70 3.26 7.07
CA ALA A 24 -9.84 3.29 6.18
C ALA A 24 -9.75 2.23 5.07
N LEU A 25 -8.57 2.10 4.44
CA LEU A 25 -8.32 1.06 3.43
C LEU A 25 -8.53 -0.37 3.97
N SER A 26 -8.11 -0.64 5.21
CA SER A 26 -8.35 -1.93 5.88
C SER A 26 -9.84 -2.19 6.10
N LEU A 27 -10.58 -1.19 6.60
CA LEU A 27 -12.02 -1.30 6.80
C LEU A 27 -12.76 -1.57 5.48
N MET A 28 -12.41 -0.82 4.43
CA MET A 28 -12.98 -1.01 3.08
C MET A 28 -12.73 -2.43 2.55
N SER A 29 -11.54 -2.97 2.79
CA SER A 29 -11.19 -4.33 2.37
C SER A 29 -12.02 -5.38 3.10
N TRP A 30 -12.20 -5.22 4.41
CA TRP A 30 -13.02 -6.14 5.20
C TRP A 30 -14.49 -6.06 4.80
N ASP A 31 -15.02 -4.85 4.60
CA ASP A 31 -16.41 -4.64 4.18
C ASP A 31 -16.68 -5.27 2.81
N SER A 32 -15.74 -5.16 1.86
CA SER A 32 -15.84 -5.79 0.53
C SER A 32 -16.05 -7.30 0.59
N GLU A 33 -15.51 -7.97 1.62
CA GLU A 33 -15.60 -9.42 1.80
C GLU A 33 -16.80 -9.86 2.66
N THR A 34 -17.42 -8.95 3.41
CA THR A 34 -18.40 -9.30 4.44
C THR A 34 -19.79 -8.74 4.19
N TYR A 35 -19.91 -7.43 3.99
CA TYR A 35 -21.20 -6.73 3.94
C TYR A 35 -21.48 -6.03 2.60
N MET A 36 -20.45 -5.69 1.82
CA MET A 36 -20.61 -4.91 0.60
C MET A 36 -21.54 -5.62 -0.40
N PRO A 37 -22.58 -4.95 -0.91
CA PRO A 37 -23.39 -5.51 -2.00
C PRO A 37 -22.56 -5.65 -3.28
N ARG A 38 -22.90 -6.65 -4.11
CA ARG A 38 -22.14 -6.97 -5.34
C ARG A 38 -21.98 -5.77 -6.28
N GLU A 39 -23.04 -4.98 -6.43
CA GLU A 39 -23.05 -3.81 -7.31
C GLU A 39 -22.12 -2.68 -6.83
N GLY A 40 -21.71 -2.69 -5.56
CA GLY A 40 -20.80 -1.70 -4.98
C GLY A 40 -19.33 -1.84 -5.39
N VAL A 41 -18.96 -2.92 -6.12
CA VAL A 41 -17.57 -3.21 -6.47
C VAL A 41 -16.88 -2.07 -7.23
N ARG A 42 -17.59 -1.41 -8.15
CA ARG A 42 -17.00 -0.40 -9.03
C ARG A 42 -16.57 0.83 -8.25
N ASP A 43 -17.48 1.39 -7.45
CA ASP A 43 -17.21 2.59 -6.65
C ASP A 43 -16.21 2.29 -5.54
N ARG A 44 -16.28 1.09 -4.96
CA ARG A 44 -15.28 0.60 -4.00
C ARG A 44 -13.88 0.54 -4.60
N ALA A 45 -13.75 0.07 -5.84
CA ALA A 45 -12.48 -0.01 -6.53
C ALA A 45 -11.88 1.39 -6.78
N ILE A 46 -12.71 2.34 -7.23
CA ILE A 46 -12.29 3.73 -7.46
C ILE A 46 -11.81 4.36 -6.14
N ALA A 47 -12.64 4.33 -5.10
CA ALA A 47 -12.30 4.93 -3.81
C ALA A 47 -11.01 4.32 -3.21
N ARG A 48 -10.83 3.00 -3.34
CA ARG A 48 -9.62 2.33 -2.88
C ARG A 48 -8.39 2.78 -3.64
N ALA A 49 -8.47 2.88 -4.97
CA ALA A 49 -7.35 3.34 -5.80
C ALA A 49 -6.92 4.76 -5.43
N GLU A 50 -7.87 5.68 -5.30
CA GLU A 50 -7.61 7.07 -4.90
C GLU A 50 -6.95 7.17 -3.51
N LEU A 51 -7.43 6.40 -2.54
CA LEU A 51 -6.84 6.37 -1.20
C LEU A 51 -5.45 5.72 -1.16
N GLU A 52 -5.19 4.69 -1.98
CA GLU A 52 -3.85 4.11 -2.11
C GLU A 52 -2.86 5.10 -2.74
N LEU A 53 -3.29 5.85 -3.76
CA LEU A 53 -2.52 6.93 -4.38
C LEU A 53 -2.25 8.07 -3.39
N LEU A 54 -3.27 8.53 -2.67
CA LEU A 54 -3.13 9.55 -1.63
C LEU A 54 -2.15 9.11 -0.54
N ARG A 55 -2.22 7.85 -0.09
CA ARG A 55 -1.29 7.28 0.87
C ARG A 55 0.15 7.31 0.34
N GLN A 56 0.37 6.98 -0.93
CA GLN A 56 1.71 7.09 -1.55
C GLN A 56 2.18 8.55 -1.58
N GLN A 57 1.33 9.47 -2.04
CA GLN A 57 1.66 10.90 -2.12
C GLN A 57 2.03 11.49 -0.75
N LEU A 58 1.27 11.17 0.30
CA LEU A 58 1.55 11.62 1.66
C LEU A 58 2.87 11.06 2.20
N LEU A 59 3.20 9.80 1.87
CA LEU A 59 4.44 9.16 2.31
C LEU A 59 5.67 9.72 1.59
N LEU A 60 5.49 10.20 0.35
CA LEU A 60 6.55 10.75 -0.49
C LEU A 60 6.62 12.27 -0.48
N ARG A 61 5.81 12.94 0.34
CA ARG A 61 5.82 14.40 0.46
C ARG A 61 7.21 14.86 0.93
N PRO A 62 7.82 15.90 0.30
CA PRO A 62 9.20 16.29 0.61
C PRO A 62 9.45 16.53 2.10
N ASP A 63 8.58 17.30 2.77
CA ASP A 63 8.70 17.57 4.21
C ASP A 63 8.66 16.31 5.09
N PHE A 64 7.94 15.26 4.70
CA PHE A 64 7.91 13.99 5.44
C PHE A 64 9.17 13.16 5.19
N VAL A 65 9.60 13.09 3.93
CA VAL A 65 10.82 12.38 3.53
C VAL A 65 12.05 13.01 4.20
N ASP A 66 12.18 14.33 4.12
CA ASP A 66 13.29 15.10 4.70
C ASP A 66 13.36 14.90 6.23
N LEU A 67 12.21 14.79 6.91
CA LEU A 67 12.17 14.50 8.35
C LEU A 67 12.69 13.10 8.66
N VAL A 68 12.31 12.08 7.87
CA VAL A 68 12.78 10.71 8.06
C VAL A 68 14.29 10.61 7.78
N GLU A 69 14.79 11.30 6.75
CA GLU A 69 16.22 11.37 6.44
C GLU A 69 17.00 12.12 7.52
N LYS A 70 16.47 13.23 8.05
CA LYS A 70 17.05 13.93 9.19
C LYS A 70 17.14 13.05 10.43
N ALA A 71 16.10 12.27 10.73
CA ALA A 71 16.08 11.37 11.88
C ALA A 71 17.11 10.25 11.76
N GLU A 72 17.45 9.80 10.54
CA GLU A 72 18.50 8.79 10.33
C GLU A 72 19.88 9.29 10.78
N GLY A 73 20.18 10.56 10.59
CA GLY A 73 21.45 11.16 11.01
C GLY A 73 21.58 11.40 12.52
N VAL A 74 20.57 11.06 13.33
CA VAL A 74 20.58 11.28 14.78
C VAL A 74 21.15 10.06 15.50
N GLU A 75 22.33 10.22 16.10
CA GLU A 75 23.01 9.13 16.83
C GLU A 75 22.33 8.78 18.17
N THR A 76 21.60 9.72 18.76
CA THR A 76 21.01 9.60 20.09
C THR A 76 19.63 8.92 20.12
N LEU A 77 19.15 8.39 19.00
CA LEU A 77 17.87 7.68 18.95
C LEU A 77 17.91 6.40 19.77
N ASN A 78 16.84 6.11 20.52
CA ASN A 78 16.67 4.82 21.18
C ASN A 78 16.28 3.69 20.20
N GLU A 79 16.18 2.45 20.67
CA GLU A 79 15.88 1.30 19.80
C GLU A 79 14.53 1.38 19.07
N TYR A 80 13.50 1.93 19.73
CA TYR A 80 12.15 2.07 19.19
C TYR A 80 12.13 3.14 18.09
N GLU A 81 12.80 4.25 18.34
CA GLU A 81 12.96 5.37 17.41
C GLU A 81 13.74 4.96 16.16
N ARG A 82 14.87 4.24 16.34
CA ARG A 82 15.60 3.64 15.21
C ARG A 82 14.74 2.67 14.41
N GLY A 83 13.85 1.94 15.10
CA GLY A 83 12.85 1.08 14.47
C GLY A 83 11.90 1.85 13.56
N VAL A 84 11.35 2.97 14.04
CA VAL A 84 10.47 3.87 13.26
C VAL A 84 11.18 4.33 12.00
N VAL A 85 12.41 4.86 12.12
CA VAL A 85 13.19 5.36 10.98
C VAL A 85 13.46 4.24 9.98
N ARG A 86 13.93 3.07 10.43
CA ARG A 86 14.21 1.91 9.56
C ARG A 86 12.99 1.47 8.75
N VAL A 87 11.82 1.39 9.39
CA VAL A 87 10.57 0.99 8.74
C VAL A 87 10.12 2.04 7.72
N LEU A 88 10.13 3.32 8.09
CA LEU A 88 9.70 4.40 7.19
C LEU A 88 10.64 4.58 6.00
N LYS A 89 11.96 4.45 6.20
CA LYS A 89 12.93 4.44 5.10
C LYS A 89 12.66 3.33 4.09
N ARG A 90 12.41 2.11 4.57
CA ARG A 90 12.04 0.98 3.70
C ARG A 90 10.74 1.29 2.94
N ALA A 91 9.74 1.84 3.63
CA ALA A 91 8.46 2.18 3.02
C ALA A 91 8.61 3.28 1.94
N ILE A 92 9.37 4.33 2.22
CA ILE A 92 9.67 5.41 1.27
C ILE A 92 10.41 4.85 0.04
N ARG A 93 11.45 4.02 0.25
CA ARG A 93 12.19 3.39 -0.87
C ARG A 93 11.26 2.61 -1.79
N ILE A 94 10.44 1.72 -1.21
CA ILE A 94 9.46 0.91 -1.98
C ILE A 94 8.45 1.82 -2.69
N ALA A 95 7.92 2.84 -2.00
CA ALA A 95 6.94 3.75 -2.57
C ALA A 95 7.51 4.62 -3.70
N LYS A 96 8.77 5.05 -3.62
CA LYS A 96 9.47 5.79 -4.70
C LYS A 96 9.69 4.90 -5.94
N SER A 97 9.94 3.61 -5.76
CA SER A 97 10.16 2.67 -6.86
C SER A 97 8.92 2.37 -7.69
N ILE A 98 7.73 2.36 -7.07
CA ILE A 98 6.50 1.94 -7.74
C ILE A 98 5.77 3.16 -8.34
N PRO A 99 5.52 3.20 -9.66
CA PRO A 99 4.82 4.33 -10.26
C PRO A 99 3.32 4.35 -9.90
N PRO A 100 2.70 5.54 -9.81
CA PRO A 100 1.27 5.69 -9.47
C PRO A 100 0.32 4.86 -10.33
N TRP A 101 0.56 4.80 -11.65
CA TRP A 101 -0.30 4.05 -12.57
C TRP A 101 -0.36 2.55 -12.22
N LEU A 102 0.73 1.97 -11.71
CA LEU A 102 0.79 0.55 -11.36
C LEU A 102 -0.01 0.27 -10.08
N ILE A 103 -0.05 1.22 -9.15
CA ILE A 103 -0.90 1.13 -7.96
C ILE A 103 -2.37 1.17 -8.36
N ALA A 104 -2.75 2.16 -9.17
CA ALA A 104 -4.13 2.32 -9.64
C ALA A 104 -4.64 1.09 -10.41
N GLU A 105 -3.84 0.58 -11.37
CA GLU A 105 -4.18 -0.60 -12.17
C GLU A 105 -4.28 -1.86 -11.30
N ARG A 106 -3.35 -2.07 -10.34
CA ARG A 106 -3.42 -3.20 -9.40
C ARG A 106 -4.67 -3.14 -8.53
N ALA A 107 -4.99 -1.97 -7.98
CA ALA A 107 -6.18 -1.79 -7.15
C ALA A 107 -7.46 -2.13 -7.93
N LYS A 108 -7.58 -1.62 -9.17
CA LYS A 108 -8.68 -1.91 -10.07
C LYS A 108 -8.80 -3.41 -10.39
N VAL A 109 -7.73 -4.00 -10.94
CA VAL A 109 -7.73 -5.41 -11.39
C VAL A 109 -8.02 -6.35 -10.22
N THR A 110 -7.46 -6.11 -9.03
CA THR A 110 -7.68 -6.99 -7.88
C THR A 110 -9.14 -6.95 -7.40
N GLN A 111 -9.79 -5.79 -7.43
CA GLN A 111 -11.20 -5.67 -7.03
C GLN A 111 -12.14 -6.34 -8.03
N GLU A 112 -11.92 -6.13 -9.33
CA GLU A 112 -12.67 -6.83 -10.38
C GLU A 112 -12.47 -8.35 -10.30
N ALA A 113 -11.22 -8.78 -10.11
CA ALA A 113 -10.84 -10.18 -9.98
C ALA A 113 -11.53 -10.86 -8.79
N MET A 114 -11.73 -10.17 -7.65
CA MET A 114 -12.40 -10.75 -6.49
C MET A 114 -13.85 -11.13 -6.78
N VAL A 115 -14.58 -10.32 -7.55
CA VAL A 115 -15.96 -10.64 -7.95
C VAL A 115 -15.99 -11.90 -8.82
N VAL A 116 -15.14 -11.93 -9.85
CA VAL A 116 -15.06 -13.06 -10.78
C VAL A 116 -14.57 -14.32 -10.08
N TRP A 117 -13.61 -14.20 -9.17
CA TRP A 117 -13.08 -15.31 -8.40
C TRP A 117 -14.15 -15.99 -7.55
N ARG A 118 -15.02 -15.23 -6.87
CA ARG A 118 -16.09 -15.81 -6.04
C ARG A 118 -17.05 -16.65 -6.88
N GLU A 119 -17.43 -16.15 -8.06
CA GLU A 119 -18.31 -16.89 -8.97
C GLU A 119 -17.63 -18.08 -9.62
N ALA A 120 -16.39 -17.90 -10.09
CA ALA A 120 -15.55 -18.94 -10.66
C ALA A 120 -15.34 -20.08 -9.68
N LYS A 121 -15.01 -19.78 -8.42
CA LYS A 121 -14.85 -20.76 -7.35
C LYS A 121 -16.14 -21.53 -7.07
N ALA A 122 -17.27 -20.83 -6.97
CA ALA A 122 -18.57 -21.48 -6.72
C ALA A 122 -18.99 -22.42 -7.85
N LYS A 123 -18.63 -22.08 -9.10
CA LYS A 123 -18.95 -22.87 -10.31
C LYS A 123 -17.84 -23.84 -10.72
N ASN A 124 -16.75 -23.91 -9.95
CA ASN A 124 -15.52 -24.64 -10.31
C ASN A 124 -15.02 -24.31 -11.74
N ASN A 125 -15.11 -23.04 -12.14
CA ASN A 125 -14.79 -22.56 -13.47
C ASN A 125 -13.49 -21.73 -13.45
N PHE A 126 -12.35 -22.41 -13.58
CA PHE A 126 -11.05 -21.75 -13.64
C PHE A 126 -10.91 -20.81 -14.85
N GLU A 127 -11.46 -21.19 -16.01
CA GLU A 127 -11.33 -20.43 -17.26
C GLU A 127 -11.93 -19.03 -17.13
N ALA A 128 -12.98 -18.86 -16.34
CA ALA A 128 -13.54 -17.53 -16.04
C ALA A 128 -12.55 -16.63 -15.26
N PHE A 129 -11.71 -17.21 -14.40
CA PHE A 129 -10.76 -16.47 -13.57
C PHE A 129 -9.36 -16.31 -14.21
N ARG A 130 -8.97 -17.22 -15.10
CA ARG A 130 -7.66 -17.26 -15.76
C ARG A 130 -7.19 -15.89 -16.29
N PRO A 131 -7.99 -15.09 -17.03
CA PRO A 131 -7.53 -13.80 -17.57
C PRO A 131 -7.15 -12.80 -16.47
N TYR A 132 -7.87 -12.80 -15.34
CA TYR A 132 -7.57 -11.95 -14.20
C TYR A 132 -6.29 -12.40 -13.49
N LEU A 133 -6.10 -13.71 -13.34
CA LEU A 133 -4.88 -14.26 -12.73
C LEU A 133 -3.64 -13.90 -13.54
N GLU A 134 -3.70 -14.06 -14.87
CA GLU A 134 -2.63 -13.66 -15.80
C GLU A 134 -2.31 -12.17 -15.64
N LYS A 135 -3.33 -11.31 -15.62
CA LYS A 135 -3.14 -9.86 -15.42
C LYS A 135 -2.54 -9.51 -14.06
N ILE A 136 -3.01 -10.14 -12.98
CA ILE A 136 -2.46 -9.95 -11.62
C ILE A 136 -0.98 -10.33 -11.59
N PHE A 137 -0.63 -11.46 -12.21
CA PHE A 137 0.75 -11.94 -12.28
C PHE A 137 1.64 -10.99 -13.08
N GLU A 138 1.19 -10.48 -14.23
CA GLU A 138 1.92 -9.47 -14.99
C GLU A 138 2.19 -8.20 -14.17
N LEU A 139 1.17 -7.69 -13.47
CA LEU A 139 1.33 -6.50 -12.63
C LEU A 139 2.26 -6.73 -11.44
N ALA A 140 2.23 -7.94 -10.86
CA ALA A 140 3.15 -8.34 -9.80
C ALA A 140 4.60 -8.37 -10.30
N ARG A 141 4.85 -8.93 -11.49
CA ARG A 141 6.17 -8.93 -12.13
C ARG A 141 6.69 -7.53 -12.40
N LYS A 142 5.84 -6.65 -12.97
CA LYS A 142 6.22 -5.24 -13.16
C LYS A 142 6.61 -4.56 -11.85
N ALA A 143 5.86 -4.83 -10.77
CA ALA A 143 6.20 -4.29 -9.46
C ALA A 143 7.54 -4.81 -8.93
N ALA A 144 7.85 -6.09 -9.14
CA ALA A 144 9.15 -6.67 -8.81
C ALA A 144 10.29 -6.01 -9.61
N ASP A 145 10.10 -5.81 -10.92
CA ASP A 145 11.10 -5.17 -11.78
C ASP A 145 11.39 -3.72 -11.33
N TYR A 146 10.37 -2.97 -10.93
CA TYR A 146 10.54 -1.63 -10.34
C TYR A 146 11.31 -1.64 -9.01
N LEU A 147 11.17 -2.70 -8.20
CA LEU A 147 11.86 -2.82 -6.92
C LEU A 147 13.32 -3.26 -7.06
N GLY A 148 13.64 -3.93 -8.17
CA GLY A 148 14.92 -4.57 -8.39
C GLY A 148 15.07 -5.87 -7.59
N TRP A 149 15.68 -6.88 -8.22
CA TRP A 149 15.88 -8.20 -7.64
C TRP A 149 17.21 -8.81 -8.12
N GLU A 150 17.84 -9.63 -7.27
CA GLU A 150 19.17 -10.21 -7.56
C GLU A 150 19.12 -11.63 -8.14
N LYS A 151 18.14 -12.46 -7.74
CA LYS A 151 18.05 -13.88 -8.17
C LYS A 151 16.77 -14.18 -8.94
N HIS A 152 15.63 -13.79 -8.39
CA HIS A 152 14.32 -13.96 -9.02
C HIS A 152 13.41 -12.75 -8.70
N PRO A 153 12.53 -12.36 -9.64
CA PRO A 153 11.48 -11.36 -9.43
C PRO A 153 10.41 -11.83 -8.44
#